data_AF-A0A0Q5ZAY2-F1
#
_entry.id   AF-A0A0Q5ZAY2-F1
#
_cell.length_a   1.000
_cell.length_b   1.000
_cell.length_c   1.000
_cell.angle_alpha   90.00
_cell.angle_beta   90.00
_cell.angle_gamma   90.00
#
_symmetry.space_group_name_H-M   'P 1'
#
loop_
_entity.id
_entity.type
_entity.pdbx_description
1 polymer ?
#
loop_
_entity_poly.entity_id
_entity_poly.type
_entity_poly.pdbx_seq_one_letter_code
_entity_poly.pdbx_strand_id
1 'polypeptide(L)'
;MSTCNWFSVEEKDLAGTAKMGALFKVVLEGWQSHHPDSNYARKTQRQGGQARTSYVFCSKSKPALIDRDAQGRWAAEYLPINAAFGPPGVLETAATIYFAVCHAIGAGSQEDTTDLARRFGYPEQEEKGPAETPITRPEDILRP
;
A
#
# COMPACT_ATOMS: atom_id res chain seq x y z
N MET A 1 11.49 14.63 -6.22
CA MET A 1 12.11 13.37 -5.73
C MET A 1 13.00 12.82 -6.82
N SER A 2 14.19 12.27 -6.53
CA SER A 2 15.11 11.72 -7.54
C SER A 2 15.03 10.19 -7.67
N THR A 3 14.00 9.57 -7.08
CA THR A 3 13.83 8.11 -7.08
C THR A 3 12.52 7.75 -7.77
N CYS A 4 12.57 6.75 -8.65
CA CYS A 4 11.38 6.10 -9.19
C CYS A 4 11.24 4.72 -8.55
N ASN A 5 10.02 4.36 -8.18
CA ASN A 5 9.68 3.05 -7.63
C ASN A 5 8.73 2.33 -8.57
N TRP A 6 8.85 1.01 -8.63
CA TRP A 6 7.92 0.11 -9.30
C TRP A 6 7.61 -1.05 -8.37
N PHE A 7 6.43 -1.64 -8.55
CA PHE A 7 6.10 -2.90 -7.92
C PHE A 7 5.25 -3.76 -8.83
N SER A 8 5.19 -5.05 -8.51
CA SER A 8 4.24 -6.00 -9.04
C SER A 8 3.66 -6.83 -7.90
N VAL A 9 2.41 -7.28 -8.09
CA VAL A 9 1.75 -8.24 -7.20
C VAL A 9 1.82 -9.59 -7.89
N GLU A 10 2.70 -10.47 -7.40
CA GLU A 10 2.94 -11.78 -7.99
C GLU A 10 1.89 -12.80 -7.54
N GLU A 11 1.52 -12.75 -6.27
CA GLU A 11 0.53 -13.64 -5.66
C GLU A 11 -0.43 -12.86 -4.77
N LYS A 12 -1.68 -13.33 -4.69
CA LYS A 12 -2.73 -12.79 -3.83
C LYS A 12 -3.62 -13.91 -3.31
N ASP A 13 -3.48 -14.24 -2.04
CA ASP A 13 -4.24 -15.29 -1.38
C ASP A 13 -5.10 -14.71 -0.25
N LEU A 14 -6.34 -15.18 -0.14
CA LEU A 14 -7.18 -14.83 0.99
C LEU A 14 -6.64 -15.50 2.27
N ALA A 15 -6.18 -14.69 3.22
CA ALA A 15 -5.66 -15.16 4.50
C ALA A 15 -6.74 -15.21 5.59
N GLY A 16 -7.77 -14.37 5.48
CA GLY A 16 -8.90 -14.40 6.41
C GLY A 16 -9.93 -13.29 6.15
N THR A 17 -11.05 -13.35 6.86
CA THR A 17 -12.13 -12.37 6.77
C THR A 17 -12.59 -11.95 8.16
N ALA A 18 -13.09 -10.72 8.26
CA ALA A 18 -13.70 -10.15 9.45
C ALA A 18 -14.89 -9.27 9.03
N LYS A 19 -15.73 -8.87 9.98
CA LYS A 19 -16.87 -7.97 9.71
C LYS A 19 -16.45 -6.67 9.02
N MET A 20 -15.24 -6.18 9.31
CA MET A 20 -14.73 -4.91 8.81
C MET A 20 -13.92 -5.01 7.50
N GLY A 21 -13.63 -6.22 6.99
CA GLY A 21 -12.82 -6.39 5.79
C GLY A 21 -12.26 -7.79 5.57
N ALA A 22 -11.43 -7.93 4.54
CA ALA A 22 -10.72 -9.16 4.22
C ALA A 22 -9.20 -8.95 4.23
N LEU A 23 -8.46 -9.91 4.78
CA LEU A 23 -7.01 -9.91 4.80
C LEU A 23 -6.49 -10.78 3.67
N PHE A 24 -5.63 -10.21 2.83
CA PHE A 24 -4.93 -10.93 1.78
C PHE A 24 -3.44 -11.02 2.12
N LYS A 25 -2.87 -12.22 1.99
CA LYS A 25 -1.43 -12.41 1.89
C LYS A 25 -1.04 -12.11 0.45
N VAL A 26 -0.02 -11.29 0.26
CA VAL A 26 0.49 -10.96 -1.08
C VAL A 26 1.99 -11.19 -1.17
N VAL A 27 2.44 -11.59 -2.35
CA VAL A 27 3.86 -11.57 -2.71
C VAL A 27 4.09 -10.38 -3.62
N LEU A 28 4.96 -9.48 -3.21
CA LEU A 28 5.32 -8.27 -3.94
C LEU A 28 6.76 -8.38 -4.42
N GLU A 29 7.01 -7.95 -5.64
CA GLU A 29 8.35 -7.57 -6.09
C GLU A 29 8.41 -6.05 -6.23
N GLY A 30 9.52 -5.45 -5.82
CA GLY A 30 9.71 -4.00 -5.83
C GLY A 30 11.04 -3.63 -6.47
N TRP A 31 11.03 -2.62 -7.33
CA TRP A 31 12.23 -2.06 -7.93
C TRP A 31 12.32 -0.57 -7.65
N GLN A 32 13.54 -0.08 -7.53
CA GLN A 32 13.83 1.34 -7.46
C GLN A 32 14.94 1.71 -8.44
N SER A 33 14.89 2.93 -8.95
CA SER A 33 16.01 3.55 -9.66
C SER A 33 16.24 4.95 -9.13
N HIS A 34 17.51 5.31 -8.98
CA HIS A 34 17.91 6.65 -8.58
C HIS A 34 18.36 7.44 -9.81
N HIS A 35 17.82 8.64 -9.98
CA HIS A 35 18.07 9.58 -11.07
C HIS A 35 18.72 10.85 -10.51
N PRO A 36 20.06 10.92 -10.49
CA PRO A 36 20.79 12.12 -10.08
C PRO A 36 20.28 13.34 -10.84
N ASP A 37 20.22 14.49 -10.15
CA ASP A 37 19.75 15.77 -10.69
C ASP A 37 18.31 15.73 -11.24
N SER A 38 17.51 14.72 -10.84
CA SER A 38 16.17 14.47 -11.37
C SER A 38 16.13 14.32 -12.90
N ASN A 39 17.23 13.86 -13.52
CA ASN A 39 17.29 13.63 -14.95
C ASN A 39 16.72 12.25 -15.31
N TYR A 40 15.43 12.22 -15.62
CA TYR A 40 14.71 11.00 -16.03
C TYR A 40 14.96 10.59 -17.49
N ALA A 41 15.54 11.46 -18.32
CA ALA A 41 15.93 11.10 -19.68
C ALA A 41 17.16 10.16 -19.70
N ARG A 42 17.98 10.20 -18.64
CA ARG A 42 19.09 9.28 -18.47
C ARG A 42 18.58 7.92 -18.00
N LYS A 43 18.92 6.87 -18.75
CA LYS A 43 18.68 5.49 -18.32
C LYS A 43 19.49 5.21 -17.06
N THR A 44 18.82 4.79 -16.00
CA THR A 44 19.42 4.32 -14.75
C THR A 44 18.94 2.89 -14.51
N GLN A 45 19.79 2.07 -13.91
CA GLN A 45 19.46 0.68 -13.67
C GLN A 45 18.43 0.57 -12.53
N ARG A 46 17.41 -0.26 -12.74
CA ARG A 46 16.50 -0.69 -11.68
C ARG A 46 17.22 -1.70 -10.77
N GLN A 47 17.16 -1.45 -9.47
CA GLN A 47 17.67 -2.34 -8.43
C GLN A 47 16.49 -2.87 -7.62
N GLY A 48 16.59 -4.10 -7.12
CA GLY A 48 15.51 -4.76 -6.39
C GLY A 48 15.03 -6.02 -7.11
N GLY A 49 13.72 -6.26 -7.07
CA GLY A 49 13.06 -7.43 -7.65
C GLY A 49 13.07 -8.66 -6.74
N GLN A 50 13.47 -8.52 -5.47
CA GLN A 50 13.32 -9.60 -4.51
C GLN A 50 11.87 -9.69 -4.08
N ALA A 51 11.29 -10.88 -4.23
CA ALA A 51 9.97 -11.20 -3.71
C ALA A 51 9.95 -11.02 -2.19
N ARG A 52 8.93 -10.30 -1.69
CA ARG A 52 8.65 -10.14 -0.27
C ARG A 52 7.19 -10.47 0.01
N THR A 53 6.94 -11.08 1.17
CA THR A 53 5.57 -11.29 1.65
C THR A 53 5.10 -10.07 2.43
N SER A 54 3.96 -9.54 2.01
CA SER A 54 3.21 -8.47 2.69
C SER A 54 1.78 -8.94 2.90
N TYR A 55 1.00 -8.19 3.67
CA TYR A 55 -0.44 -8.42 3.78
C TYR A 55 -1.19 -7.12 3.54
N VAL A 56 -2.35 -7.20 2.91
CA VAL A 56 -3.22 -6.05 2.70
C VAL A 56 -4.57 -6.33 3.32
N PHE A 57 -4.98 -5.44 4.23
CA PHE A 57 -6.29 -5.52 4.84
C PHE A 57 -7.29 -4.63 4.09
N CYS A 58 -8.05 -5.26 3.20
CA CYS A 58 -9.08 -4.62 2.40
C CYS A 58 -10.30 -4.28 3.24
N SER A 59 -10.24 -3.11 3.89
CA SER A 59 -11.31 -2.52 4.68
C SER A 59 -11.62 -1.10 4.20
N LYS A 60 -12.90 -0.72 4.17
CA LYS A 60 -13.32 0.66 3.89
C LYS A 60 -13.16 1.60 5.09
N SER A 61 -13.03 1.06 6.30
CA SER A 61 -12.96 1.85 7.54
C SER A 61 -11.59 1.85 8.19
N LYS A 62 -10.80 0.80 7.98
CA LYS A 62 -9.41 0.68 8.47
C LYS A 62 -8.51 0.03 7.41
N PRO A 63 -8.36 0.63 6.21
CA PRO A 63 -7.45 0.09 5.21
C PRO A 63 -6.02 0.06 5.76
N ALA A 64 -5.30 -1.03 5.53
CA ALA A 64 -3.93 -1.16 6.00
C ALA A 64 -3.07 -1.96 5.04
N LEU A 65 -1.80 -1.55 4.93
CA LEU A 65 -0.71 -2.39 4.43
C LEU A 65 0.06 -2.92 5.64
N ILE A 66 0.39 -4.20 5.63
CA ILE A 66 1.11 -4.86 6.71
C ILE A 66 2.39 -5.42 6.14
N ASP A 67 3.49 -4.93 6.68
CA ASP A 67 4.84 -5.28 6.24
C ASP A 67 5.73 -5.56 7.44
N ARG A 68 6.94 -6.06 7.16
CA ARG A 68 7.98 -6.14 8.18
C ARG A 68 8.71 -4.81 8.29
N ASP A 69 8.83 -4.30 9.51
CA ASP A 69 9.63 -3.12 9.83
C ASP A 69 11.14 -3.40 9.62
N ALA A 70 11.97 -2.38 9.84
CA ALA A 70 13.43 -2.49 9.71
C ALA A 70 14.06 -3.52 10.67
N GLN A 71 13.35 -3.92 11.74
CA GLN A 71 13.76 -4.94 12.70
C GLN A 71 13.16 -6.33 12.36
N GLY A 72 12.44 -6.45 11.25
CA GLY A 72 11.81 -7.68 10.81
C GLY A 72 10.51 -8.03 11.54
N ARG A 73 9.94 -7.12 12.34
CA ARG A 73 8.68 -7.31 13.07
C ARG A 73 7.51 -6.89 12.21
N TRP A 74 6.35 -7.51 12.39
CA TRP A 74 5.16 -7.10 11.68
C TRP A 74 4.63 -5.75 12.18
N ALA A 75 4.31 -4.88 11.24
CA ALA A 75 3.71 -3.58 11.50
C ALA A 75 2.56 -3.35 10.51
N ALA A 76 1.45 -2.80 11.01
CA ALA A 76 0.32 -2.35 10.20
C ALA A 76 0.43 -0.85 9.97
N GLU A 77 0.62 -0.45 8.72
CA GLU A 77 0.53 0.93 8.27
C GLU A 77 -0.91 1.22 7.84
N TYR A 78 -1.65 1.94 8.69
CA TYR A 78 -3.02 2.35 8.37
C TYR A 78 -3.01 3.48 7.34
N LEU A 79 -3.80 3.30 6.29
CA LEU A 79 -3.83 4.19 5.14
C LEU A 79 -4.97 5.20 5.31
N PRO A 80 -4.72 6.51 5.31
CA PRO A 80 -5.78 7.52 5.38
C PRO A 80 -6.43 7.70 4.01
N ILE A 81 -7.05 6.65 3.47
CA ILE A 81 -7.74 6.69 2.17
C ILE A 81 -8.98 7.56 2.33
N ASN A 82 -9.02 8.67 1.59
CA ASN A 82 -10.01 9.71 1.78
C ASN A 82 -10.52 10.27 0.46
N ALA A 83 -11.81 10.56 0.40
CA ALA A 83 -12.46 11.15 -0.77
C ALA A 83 -12.22 12.66 -0.93
N ALA A 84 -11.74 13.36 0.10
CA ALA A 84 -11.50 14.80 0.10
C ALA A 84 -10.02 15.16 -0.14
N PHE A 85 -9.08 14.32 0.29
CA PHE A 85 -7.64 14.57 0.17
C PHE A 85 -6.86 13.28 -0.11
N GLY A 86 -5.77 13.40 -0.89
CA GLY A 86 -4.92 12.27 -1.21
C GLY A 86 -4.13 11.78 0.01
N PRO A 87 -3.56 10.57 -0.04
CA PRO A 87 -2.68 10.10 1.02
C PRO A 87 -1.46 11.05 1.13
N PRO A 88 -0.89 11.24 2.34
CA PRO A 88 0.41 11.86 2.49
C PRO A 88 1.43 11.22 1.55
N GLY A 89 2.32 12.00 0.93
CA GLY A 89 3.22 11.49 -0.11
C GLY A 89 4.10 10.31 0.33
N VAL A 90 4.42 10.21 1.63
CA VAL A 90 5.14 9.07 2.20
C VAL A 90 4.37 7.74 2.11
N LEU A 91 3.04 7.79 2.03
CA LEU A 91 2.13 6.64 1.93
C LEU A 91 1.65 6.35 0.51
N GLU A 92 2.05 7.15 -0.49
CA GLU A 92 1.53 7.05 -1.86
C GLU A 92 1.75 5.65 -2.47
N THR A 93 2.94 5.07 -2.24
CA THR A 93 3.24 3.71 -2.70
C THR A 93 2.38 2.66 -1.98
N ALA A 94 2.19 2.79 -0.66
CA ALA A 94 1.37 1.87 0.11
C ALA A 94 -0.11 1.93 -0.29
N ALA A 95 -0.64 3.14 -0.53
CA ALA A 95 -1.97 3.35 -1.09
C ALA A 95 -2.12 2.73 -2.48
N THR A 96 -1.12 2.88 -3.35
CA THR A 96 -1.15 2.30 -4.71
C THR A 96 -1.18 0.76 -4.65
N ILE A 97 -0.36 0.15 -3.80
CA ILE A 97 -0.38 -1.31 -3.55
C ILE A 97 -1.76 -1.73 -3.04
N TYR A 98 -2.32 -0.98 -2.08
CA TYR A 98 -3.64 -1.26 -1.54
C TYR A 98 -4.72 -1.25 -2.63
N PHE A 99 -4.76 -0.24 -3.51
CA PHE A 99 -5.74 -0.18 -4.59
C PHE A 99 -5.53 -1.28 -5.64
N ALA A 100 -4.28 -1.65 -5.92
CA ALA A 100 -3.98 -2.78 -6.80
C ALA A 100 -4.51 -4.10 -6.22
N VAL A 101 -4.28 -4.34 -4.93
CA VAL A 101 -4.71 -5.59 -4.27
C VAL A 101 -6.21 -5.61 -4.04
N CYS A 102 -6.80 -4.55 -3.49
CA CYS A 102 -8.19 -4.55 -3.04
C CYS A 102 -9.19 -4.25 -4.16
N HIS A 103 -8.79 -3.49 -5.18
CA HIS A 103 -9.68 -2.97 -6.23
C HIS A 103 -9.23 -3.26 -7.65
N ALA A 104 -8.12 -4.01 -7.82
CA ALA A 104 -7.55 -4.37 -9.12
C ALA A 104 -7.21 -3.14 -10.00
N ILE A 105 -6.82 -2.03 -9.37
CA ILE A 105 -6.34 -0.83 -10.08
C ILE A 105 -4.85 -1.00 -10.39
N GLY A 106 -4.50 -1.00 -11.67
CA GLY A 106 -3.10 -1.10 -12.08
C GLY A 106 -2.26 0.06 -11.56
N ALA A 107 -1.00 -0.21 -11.17
CA ALA A 107 -0.05 0.79 -10.67
C ALA A 107 0.27 1.93 -11.66
N GLY A 108 -0.07 1.77 -12.94
CA GLY A 108 0.04 2.80 -13.97
C GLY A 108 -1.25 3.62 -14.18
N SER A 109 -2.26 3.46 -13.34
CA SER A 109 -3.48 4.28 -13.38
C SER A 109 -3.12 5.75 -13.21
N GLN A 110 -3.73 6.62 -14.03
CA GLN A 110 -3.63 8.07 -13.89
C GLN A 110 -4.75 8.65 -13.01
N GLU A 111 -5.62 7.80 -12.47
CA GLU A 111 -6.67 8.24 -11.53
C GLU A 111 -6.03 8.68 -10.20
N ASP A 112 -6.43 9.86 -9.71
CA ASP A 112 -6.04 10.34 -8.39
C ASP A 112 -6.60 9.40 -7.30
N THR A 113 -5.84 9.20 -6.24
CA THR A 113 -6.27 8.37 -5.10
C THR A 113 -7.58 8.87 -4.48
N THR A 114 -7.84 10.18 -4.51
CA THR A 114 -9.12 10.77 -4.06
C THR A 114 -10.31 10.38 -4.92
N ASP A 115 -10.12 10.32 -6.24
CA ASP A 115 -11.17 9.89 -7.17
C ASP A 115 -11.44 8.39 -7.02
N LEU A 116 -10.39 7.59 -6.84
CA LEU A 116 -10.53 6.18 -6.48
C LEU A 116 -11.28 6.01 -5.14
N ALA A 117 -10.92 6.80 -4.13
CA ALA A 117 -11.59 6.78 -2.83
C ALA A 117 -13.09 7.09 -2.95
N ARG A 118 -13.47 8.13 -3.72
CA ARG A 118 -14.88 8.44 -4.03
C ARG A 118 -15.57 7.30 -4.76
N ARG A 119 -14.96 6.81 -5.85
CA ARG A 119 -15.48 5.74 -6.71
C ARG A 119 -15.77 4.46 -5.93
N PHE A 120 -14.90 4.10 -5.00
CA PHE A 120 -15.04 2.90 -4.18
C PHE A 120 -15.78 3.14 -2.85
N GLY A 121 -16.24 4.37 -2.60
CA GLY A 121 -17.08 4.73 -1.46
C GLY A 121 -16.35 4.70 -0.11
N TYR A 122 -15.12 5.21 -0.08
CA TYR A 122 -14.42 5.50 1.17
C TYR A 122 -14.99 6.78 1.80
N PRO A 123 -15.15 6.80 3.14
CA PRO A 123 -15.68 7.97 3.82
C PRO A 123 -14.70 9.14 3.78
N GLU A 124 -15.23 10.35 3.78
CA GLU A 124 -14.48 11.54 4.16
C GLU A 124 -14.20 11.48 5.67
N GLN A 125 -12.92 11.46 6.04
CA GLN A 125 -12.45 11.47 7.42
C GLN A 125 -11.53 12.68 7.63
N GLU A 126 -11.39 13.16 8.87
CA GLU A 126 -10.29 14.09 9.18
C GLU A 126 -8.96 13.34 9.12
N GLU A 127 -7.90 14.04 8.71
CA GLU A 127 -6.56 13.47 8.60
C GLU A 127 -6.09 12.98 9.97
N LYS A 128 -6.20 11.67 10.20
CA LYS A 128 -5.38 11.01 11.21
C LYS A 128 -4.08 10.65 10.53
N GLY A 129 -2.99 11.25 11.00
CA GLY A 129 -1.66 10.97 10.48
C GLY A 129 -1.34 9.47 10.48
N PRO A 130 -0.36 9.04 9.66
CA PRO A 130 0.06 7.64 9.59
C PRO A 130 0.29 7.08 10.99
N ALA A 131 -0.39 5.99 11.30
CA ALA A 131 -0.16 5.23 12.52
C ALA A 131 0.40 3.88 12.13
N GLU A 132 1.72 3.75 12.13
CA GLU A 132 2.35 2.44 12.08
C GLU A 132 2.14 1.76 13.43
N THR A 133 1.41 0.66 13.44
CA THR A 133 1.05 -0.07 14.65
C THR A 133 1.75 -1.42 14.66
N PRO A 134 2.66 -1.67 15.63
CA PRO A 134 3.25 -2.99 15.78
C PRO A 134 2.19 -4.06 16.04
N ILE A 135 2.28 -5.19 15.34
CA ILE A 135 1.38 -6.35 15.54
C ILE A 135 2.23 -7.62 15.73
N THR A 136 1.68 -8.64 16.39
CA THR A 136 2.43 -9.88 16.60
C THR A 136 2.42 -10.74 15.35
N ARG A 137 1.27 -10.81 14.67
CA ARG A 137 1.08 -11.49 13.39
C ARG A 137 0.05 -10.75 12.53
N PRO A 138 0.10 -10.88 11.20
CA PRO A 138 -0.82 -10.20 10.28
C PRO A 138 -2.30 -10.44 10.59
N GLU A 139 -2.67 -11.64 11.04
CA GLU A 139 -4.05 -12.03 11.35
C GLU A 139 -4.63 -11.31 12.57
N ASP A 140 -3.79 -10.64 13.38
CA ASP A 140 -4.27 -9.87 14.53
C ASP A 140 -5.17 -8.70 14.12
N ILE A 141 -5.05 -8.22 12.87
CA ILE A 141 -5.92 -7.16 12.32
C ILE A 141 -7.38 -7.61 12.12
N LEU A 142 -7.62 -8.92 12.07
CA LEU A 142 -8.97 -9.50 11.91
C LEU A 142 -9.75 -9.52 13.22
N ARG A 143 -9.10 -9.24 14.35
CA ARG A 143 -9.74 -9.26 15.66
C ARG A 143 -10.65 -8.02 15.83
N PRO A 144 -11.80 -8.16 16.50
CA PRO A 144 -12.75 -7.08 16.72
C PRO A 144 -12.19 -5.93 17.56
#